data_AF-A0A7U9DAK4-F1
#
_entry.id   AF-A0A7U9DAK4-F1
#
_cell.length_a   1.000
_cell.length_b   1.000
_cell.length_c   1.000
_cell.angle_alpha   90.00
_cell.angle_beta   90.00
_cell.angle_gamma   90.00
#
_symmetry.space_group_name_H-M   'P 1'
#
loop_
_entity.id
_entity.type
_entity.pdbx_description
1 polymer ?
#
loop_
_entity_poly.entity_id
_entity_poly.type
_entity_poly.pdbx_seq_one_letter_code
_entity_poly.pdbx_strand_id
1 'polypeptide(L)'
;MDGTGRGPLITEDQVRALQFSAGDVAEIEQTILSFFDACHTRKIAMVVGNTINTLKDRDRNRWRNLSDIYCAYLIRFLVFRGELVGYGDLFRMRFSEMKLSVETS
;
A
#
# COMPACT_ATOMS: atom_id res chain seq x y z
N MET A 1 -23.51 20.32 -1.83
CA MET A 1 -23.67 18.88 -1.51
C MET A 1 -22.29 18.30 -1.36
N ASP A 2 -21.83 18.20 -0.12
CA ASP A 2 -20.50 17.72 0.26
C ASP A 2 -20.40 16.20 0.12
N GLY A 3 -20.24 15.76 -1.11
CA GLY A 3 -19.87 14.39 -1.45
C GLY A 3 -18.36 14.28 -1.51
N THR A 4 -17.69 14.40 -0.37
CA THR A 4 -16.24 14.23 -0.23
C THR A 4 -15.86 12.83 -0.70
N GLY A 5 -15.52 12.70 -1.99
CA GLY A 5 -15.16 11.46 -2.68
C GLY A 5 -13.84 10.85 -2.24
N ARG A 6 -13.47 11.01 -0.97
CA ARG A 6 -12.39 10.25 -0.32
C ARG A 6 -12.93 8.84 -0.09
N GLY A 7 -12.25 7.84 -0.65
CA GLY A 7 -12.51 6.44 -0.31
C GLY A 7 -12.39 6.21 1.20
N PRO A 8 -12.94 5.10 1.73
CA PRO A 8 -12.91 4.82 3.15
C PRO A 8 -11.47 4.86 3.69
N LEU A 9 -11.23 5.71 4.67
CA LEU A 9 -9.99 5.73 5.43
C LEU A 9 -10.08 4.64 6.49
N ILE A 10 -9.10 3.73 6.51
CA ILE A 10 -8.98 2.79 7.62
C ILE A 10 -8.61 3.55 8.90
N THR A 11 -9.30 3.23 9.98
CA THR A 11 -9.04 3.80 11.31
C THR A 11 -7.94 3.03 12.03
N GLU A 12 -7.30 3.65 13.03
CA GLU A 12 -6.28 2.95 13.84
C GLU A 12 -6.84 1.69 14.53
N ASP A 13 -8.08 1.73 15.00
CA ASP A 13 -8.72 0.57 15.63
C ASP A 13 -8.94 -0.56 14.63
N GLN A 14 -9.32 -0.24 13.39
CA GLN A 14 -9.38 -1.23 12.32
C GLN A 14 -8.00 -1.80 11.99
N VAL A 15 -6.94 -0.98 12.01
CA VAL A 15 -5.55 -1.47 11.83
C VAL A 15 -5.16 -2.43 12.96
N ARG A 16 -5.40 -2.05 14.23
CA ARG A 16 -5.12 -2.91 15.40
C ARG A 16 -5.89 -4.23 15.34
N ALA A 17 -7.13 -4.21 14.86
CA ALA A 17 -7.97 -5.40 14.72
C ALA A 17 -7.46 -6.42 13.68
N LEU A 18 -6.55 -6.03 12.77
CA LEU A 18 -5.98 -6.96 11.79
C LEU A 18 -5.01 -7.97 12.41
N GLN A 19 -4.48 -7.67 13.61
CA GLN A 19 -3.55 -8.51 14.37
C GLN A 19 -2.26 -8.88 13.62
N PHE A 20 -1.81 -8.05 12.69
CA PHE A 20 -0.49 -8.22 12.05
C PHE A 20 0.63 -7.89 13.05
N SER A 21 1.62 -8.78 13.12
CA SER A 21 2.86 -8.51 13.86
C SER A 21 3.72 -7.48 13.13
N ALA A 22 4.71 -6.90 13.82
CA ALA A 22 5.67 -6.00 13.17
C ALA A 22 6.43 -6.68 12.01
N GLY A 23 6.71 -7.99 12.13
CA GLY A 23 7.31 -8.78 11.05
C GLY A 23 6.38 -8.96 9.85
N ASP A 24 5.08 -9.16 10.09
CA ASP A 24 4.09 -9.23 9.02
C ASP A 24 3.99 -7.90 8.26
N VAL A 25 3.96 -6.78 8.99
CA VAL A 25 3.91 -5.43 8.38
C VAL A 25 5.16 -5.19 7.54
N ALA A 26 6.35 -5.50 8.06
CA ALA A 26 7.59 -5.36 7.31
C ALA A 26 7.60 -6.22 6.03
N GLU A 27 7.09 -7.45 6.09
CA GLU A 27 7.00 -8.32 4.91
C GLU A 27 6.02 -7.78 3.86
N ILE A 28 4.88 -7.22 4.29
CA ILE A 28 3.93 -6.55 3.39
C ILE A 28 4.59 -5.34 2.72
N GLU A 29 5.27 -4.49 3.49
CA GLU A 29 5.95 -3.30 2.98
C GLU A 29 7.06 -3.65 1.99
N GLN A 30 7.90 -4.64 2.31
CA GLN A 30 8.93 -5.13 1.40
C GLN A 30 8.33 -5.69 0.11
N THR A 31 7.22 -6.41 0.20
CA THR A 31 6.51 -6.92 -0.99
C THR A 31 5.98 -5.76 -1.84
N ILE A 32 5.40 -4.73 -1.24
CA ILE A 32 4.95 -3.51 -1.94
C ILE A 32 6.13 -2.84 -2.66
N LEU A 33 7.23 -2.59 -1.94
CA LEU A 33 8.42 -1.91 -2.47
C LEU A 33 9.05 -2.67 -3.64
N SER A 34 9.00 -4.00 -3.61
CA SER A 34 9.55 -4.85 -4.68
C SER A 34 8.90 -4.65 -6.06
N PHE A 35 7.71 -4.03 -6.13
CA PHE A 35 7.04 -3.72 -7.39
C PHE A 35 7.45 -2.37 -8.02
N PHE A 36 8.21 -1.55 -7.31
CA PHE A 36 8.61 -0.23 -7.76
C PHE A 36 10.07 -0.18 -8.16
N ASP A 37 10.36 0.69 -9.14
CA ASP A 37 11.70 1.11 -9.49
C ASP A 37 11.75 2.65 -9.53
N ALA A 38 12.94 3.24 -9.65
CA ALA A 38 13.12 4.70 -9.64
C ALA A 38 12.78 5.38 -10.98
N CYS A 39 12.76 4.60 -12.07
CA CYS A 39 12.65 5.10 -13.44
C CYS A 39 11.19 5.22 -13.89
N HIS A 40 10.34 4.29 -13.48
CA HIS A 40 8.96 4.17 -13.97
C HIS A 40 7.95 4.25 -12.84
N THR A 41 6.85 4.94 -13.13
CA THR A 41 5.68 4.92 -12.26
C THR A 41 4.89 3.63 -12.45
N ARG A 42 4.18 3.21 -11.39
CA ARG A 42 3.28 2.05 -11.37
C ARG A 42 1.94 2.44 -10.75
N LYS A 43 0.85 1.94 -11.33
CA LYS A 43 -0.51 2.13 -10.81
C LYS A 43 -0.65 1.49 -9.43
N ILE A 44 -1.11 2.25 -8.44
CA ILE A 44 -1.30 1.76 -7.06
C ILE A 44 -2.27 0.59 -7.04
N ALA A 45 -3.39 0.69 -7.76
CA ALA A 45 -4.39 -0.40 -7.82
C ALA A 45 -3.79 -1.73 -8.29
N MET A 46 -2.84 -1.69 -9.23
CA MET A 46 -2.12 -2.87 -9.71
C MET A 46 -1.18 -3.42 -8.64
N VAL A 47 -0.38 -2.54 -8.01
CA VAL A 47 0.58 -2.96 -6.97
C VAL A 47 -0.14 -3.57 -5.77
N VAL A 48 -1.26 -2.98 -5.34
CA VAL A 48 -2.10 -3.53 -4.25
C VAL A 48 -2.63 -4.91 -4.60
N GLY A 49 -3.20 -5.08 -5.81
CA GLY A 49 -3.67 -6.39 -6.27
C GLY A 49 -2.56 -7.44 -6.31
N ASN A 50 -1.40 -7.09 -6.86
CA ASN A 50 -0.26 -8.00 -6.97
C ASN A 50 0.33 -8.36 -5.60
N THR A 51 0.37 -7.41 -4.65
CA THR A 51 0.83 -7.64 -3.29
C THR A 51 -0.05 -8.67 -2.59
N ILE A 52 -1.37 -8.48 -2.64
CA ILE A 52 -2.34 -9.38 -2.01
C ILE A 52 -2.24 -10.79 -2.62
N ASN A 53 -2.19 -10.88 -3.95
CA ASN A 53 -2.07 -12.18 -4.64
C ASN A 53 -0.76 -12.87 -4.25
N THR A 54 0.37 -12.15 -4.34
CA THR A 54 1.71 -12.71 -4.03
C THR A 54 1.78 -13.26 -2.61
N LEU A 55 1.27 -12.52 -1.62
CA LEU A 55 1.28 -12.97 -0.23
C LEU A 55 0.30 -14.14 -0.02
N LYS A 56 -0.93 -14.05 -0.51
CA LYS A 56 -1.93 -15.11 -0.34
C LYS A 56 -1.60 -16.41 -1.09
N ASP A 57 -0.84 -16.33 -2.18
CA ASP A 57 -0.33 -17.50 -2.89
C ASP A 57 0.77 -18.21 -2.09
N ARG A 58 1.55 -17.47 -1.28
CA ARG A 58 2.55 -18.03 -0.36
C ARG A 58 1.92 -18.63 0.89
N ASP A 59 0.99 -17.91 1.52
CA ASP A 59 0.27 -18.39 2.72
C ASP A 59 -1.10 -17.73 2.87
N ARG A 60 -2.12 -18.37 2.28
CA ARG A 60 -3.50 -17.87 2.33
C ARG A 60 -4.02 -17.66 3.75
N ASN A 61 -3.63 -18.49 4.71
CA ASN A 61 -4.18 -18.44 6.06
C ASN A 61 -3.58 -17.28 6.86
N ARG A 62 -2.26 -17.08 6.79
CA ARG A 62 -1.57 -15.95 7.43
C ARG A 62 -2.08 -14.61 6.90
N TRP A 63 -2.29 -14.51 5.58
CA TRP A 63 -2.69 -13.25 4.94
C TRP A 63 -4.20 -13.10 4.73
N ARG A 64 -5.04 -13.89 5.42
CA ARG A 64 -6.51 -13.85 5.24
C ARG A 64 -7.12 -12.47 5.50
N ASN A 65 -6.55 -11.72 6.45
CA ASN A 65 -7.00 -10.39 6.86
C ASN A 65 -6.41 -9.26 5.99
N LEU A 66 -5.50 -9.57 5.07
CA LEU A 66 -4.89 -8.56 4.21
C LEU A 66 -5.92 -8.05 3.20
N SER A 67 -6.25 -6.77 3.35
CA SER A 67 -7.19 -6.02 2.50
C SER A 67 -6.47 -4.98 1.65
N ASP A 68 -7.10 -4.61 0.54
CA ASP A 68 -6.65 -3.54 -0.34
C ASP A 68 -6.59 -2.18 0.37
N ILE A 69 -7.56 -1.90 1.25
CA ILE A 69 -7.58 -0.69 2.08
C ILE A 69 -6.35 -0.65 3.00
N TYR A 70 -5.95 -1.78 3.61
CA TYR A 70 -4.76 -1.83 4.46
C TYR A 70 -3.46 -1.68 3.66
N CYS A 71 -3.35 -2.31 2.49
CA CYS A 71 -2.22 -2.08 1.59
C CYS A 71 -2.12 -0.59 1.19
N ALA A 72 -3.25 0.05 0.85
CA ALA A 72 -3.28 1.46 0.52
C ALA A 72 -2.90 2.36 1.72
N TYR A 73 -3.24 1.95 2.94
CA TYR A 73 -2.78 2.60 4.17
C TYR A 73 -1.25 2.53 4.28
N LEU A 74 -0.65 1.34 4.20
CA LEU A 74 0.81 1.18 4.29
C LEU A 74 1.56 1.94 3.18
N ILE A 75 1.02 1.94 1.97
CA ILE A 75 1.56 2.73 0.85
C ILE A 75 1.61 4.23 1.18
N ARG A 76 0.60 4.78 1.85
CA ARG A 76 0.62 6.20 2.29
C ARG A 76 1.70 6.44 3.35
N PHE A 77 1.95 5.47 4.24
CA PHE A 77 3.06 5.56 5.19
C PHE A 77 4.42 5.53 4.50
N LEU A 78 4.59 4.71 3.46
CA LEU A 78 5.82 4.67 2.66
C LEU A 78 6.07 6.00 1.93
N VAL A 79 5.01 6.65 1.43
CA VAL A 79 5.12 8.03 0.89
C VAL A 79 5.48 9.03 1.99
N PHE A 80 4.82 8.96 3.14
CA PHE A 80 5.12 9.85 4.27
C PHE A 80 6.56 9.70 4.78
N ARG A 81 7.10 8.48 4.74
CA ARG A 81 8.51 8.16 5.05
C ARG A 81 9.50 8.57 3.96
N GLY A 82 9.02 9.02 2.80
CA GLY A 82 9.87 9.40 1.67
C GLY A 82 10.46 8.21 0.90
N GLU A 83 9.97 6.99 1.11
CA GLU A 83 10.40 5.79 0.38
C GLU A 83 9.76 5.71 -1.01
N LEU A 84 8.54 6.25 -1.14
CA LEU A 84 7.80 6.34 -2.40
C LEU A 84 7.45 7.79 -2.74
N VAL A 85 7.49 8.10 -4.03
CA VAL A 85 6.99 9.37 -4.56
C VAL A 85 5.65 9.12 -5.24
N GLY A 86 4.61 9.80 -4.76
CA GLY A 86 3.24 9.69 -5.26
C GLY A 86 2.87 10.73 -6.30
N TYR A 87 2.16 10.30 -7.35
CA TYR A 87 1.58 11.14 -8.40
C TYR A 87 0.07 10.88 -8.46
N GLY A 88 -0.74 11.94 -8.39
CA GLY A 88 -2.20 11.86 -8.39
C GLY A 88 -2.84 11.87 -6.99
N ASP A 89 -4.07 11.37 -6.88
CA ASP A 89 -4.84 11.36 -5.63
C ASP A 89 -4.62 10.06 -4.82
N LEU A 90 -3.76 10.09 -3.82
CA LEU A 90 -3.42 8.91 -2.99
C LEU A 90 -4.62 8.29 -2.24
N PHE A 91 -5.77 8.97 -2.20
CA PHE A 91 -7.01 8.43 -1.65
C PHE A 91 -7.83 7.64 -2.68
N ARG A 92 -7.47 7.71 -3.96
CA ARG A 92 -8.14 7.03 -5.08
C ARG A 92 -7.14 6.24 -5.93
N MET A 93 -6.88 4.99 -5.52
CA MET A 93 -5.85 4.10 -6.11
C MET A 93 -5.86 3.98 -7.64
N ARG A 94 -7.03 4.04 -8.28
CA ARG A 94 -7.18 3.95 -9.75
C ARG A 94 -6.56 5.14 -10.50
N PHE A 95 -6.48 6.30 -9.85
CA PHE A 95 -6.00 7.55 -10.45
C PHE A 95 -4.58 7.91 -10.02
N SER A 96 -3.88 6.97 -9.39
CA SER A 96 -2.64 7.27 -8.69
C SER A 96 -1.54 6.30 -9.05
N GLU A 97 -0.35 6.85 -9.17
CA GLU A 97 0.85 6.14 -9.53
C GLU A 97 1.99 6.50 -8.59
N MET A 98 2.95 5.59 -8.46
CA MET A 98 4.08 5.75 -7.57
C MET A 98 5.35 5.17 -8.19
N LYS A 99 6.49 5.63 -7.68
CA LYS A 99 7.82 5.08 -7.97
C LYS A 99 8.69 5.16 -6.71
N LEU A 100 9.82 4.46 -6.69
CA LEU A 100 10.79 4.60 -5.61
C LEU A 100 11.32 6.04 -5.57
N SER A 101 11.49 6.55 -4.36
CA SER A 101 12.26 7.78 -4.16
C SER A 101 13.71 7.53 -4.56
N VAL A 102 14.28 8.42 -5.36
CA VAL A 102 15.72 8.40 -5.62
C VAL A 102 16.36 9.00 -4.37
N GLU A 103 17.18 8.24 -3.64
CA GLU A 103 18.10 8.86 -2.68
C GLU A 103 18.94 9.88 -3.46
N THR A 104 18.59 11.16 -3.34
CA THR A 104 19.54 12.25 -3.59
C THR A 104 20.52 12.22 -2.43
N SER A 105 21.52 11.33 -2.54
CA SER A 105 22.82 11.55 -1.87
C SER A 105 23.53 12.73 -2.51
#